data_AF-A0AAN7E524-F1
#
_entry.id   AF-A0AAN7E524-F1
#
_cell.length_a   1.000
_cell.length_b   1.000
_cell.length_c   1.000
_cell.angle_alpha   90.00
_cell.angle_beta   90.00
_cell.angle_gamma   90.00
#
_symmetry.space_group_name_H-M   'P 1'
#
loop_
_entity.id
_entity.type
_entity.pdbx_description
1 polymer ?
#
loop_
_entity_poly.entity_id
_entity_poly.type
_entity_poly.pdbx_seq_one_letter_code
_entity_poly.pdbx_strand_id
1 'polypeptide(L)' 'MLQHLQQSNHCLALSYSDLSVWCFSCDAYLNAQVIMQLQPVYETAYILKFGEAPPFHTV' A
#
# COMPACT_ATOMS: atom_id res chain seq x y z
N MET A 1 -13.27 1.23 3.33
CA MET A 1 -12.22 2.05 3.97
C MET A 1 -12.69 3.43 4.45
N LEU A 2 -13.59 4.14 3.76
CA LEU A 2 -14.08 5.46 4.24
C LEU A 2 -14.77 5.41 5.62
N GLN A 3 -15.69 4.47 5.84
CA GLN A 3 -16.32 4.31 7.16
C GLN A 3 -15.30 3.87 8.24
N HIS A 4 -14.37 2.98 7.88
CA HIS A 4 -13.32 2.47 8.77
C HIS A 4 -12.41 3.60 9.27
N LEU A 5 -12.04 4.53 8.39
CA LEU A 5 -11.27 5.73 8.75
C LEU A 5 -11.95 6.52 9.87
N GLN A 6 -13.26 6.78 9.74
CA GLN A 6 -14.02 7.57 10.71
C GLN A 6 -14.06 6.92 12.11
N GLN A 7 -13.93 5.59 12.18
CA GLN A 7 -14.04 4.83 13.43
C GLN A 7 -12.70 4.53 14.10
N SER A 8 -11.61 4.46 13.32
CA SER A 8 -10.30 3.97 13.78
C SER A 8 -9.16 4.96 13.60
N ASN A 9 -9.37 6.03 12.84
CA ASN A 9 -8.33 6.96 12.41
C ASN A 9 -7.21 6.31 11.55
N HIS A 10 -7.44 5.12 11.00
CA HIS A 10 -6.51 4.48 10.06
C HIS A 10 -6.65 5.11 8.68
N CYS A 11 -5.70 5.96 8.30
CA CYS A 11 -5.75 6.77 7.07
C CYS A 11 -5.08 6.13 5.86
N LEU A 12 -4.36 5.02 6.01
CA LEU A 12 -3.72 4.31 4.91
C LEU A 12 -4.50 3.06 4.53
N ALA A 13 -4.69 2.86 3.23
CA ALA A 13 -5.30 1.66 2.66
C ALA A 13 -4.48 1.13 1.50
N LEU A 14 -4.29 -0.19 1.45
CA LEU A 14 -3.75 -0.89 0.28
C LEU A 14 -4.92 -1.43 -0.56
N SER A 15 -4.91 -1.15 -1.85
CA SER A 15 -5.86 -1.71 -2.82
C SER A 15 -5.41 -3.09 -3.26
N TYR A 16 -6.28 -4.10 -3.15
CA TYR A 16 -5.96 -5.45 -3.65
C TYR A 16 -6.10 -5.58 -5.18
N SER A 17 -6.77 -4.63 -5.84
CA SER A 17 -6.98 -4.63 -7.29
C SER A 17 -5.71 -4.27 -8.07
N ASP A 18 -4.92 -3.33 -7.57
CA ASP A 18 -3.73 -2.78 -8.25
C ASP A 18 -2.51 -2.58 -7.33
N LEU A 19 -2.61 -2.94 -6.04
CA LEU A 19 -1.56 -2.75 -5.03
C LEU A 19 -1.17 -1.28 -4.78
N SER A 20 -2.02 -0.32 -5.20
CA SER A 20 -1.83 1.09 -4.88
C SER A 20 -2.09 1.36 -3.39
N VAL A 21 -1.35 2.31 -2.81
CA VAL A 21 -1.56 2.77 -1.43
C VAL A 21 -2.23 4.13 -1.47
N TRP A 22 -3.40 4.24 -0.85
CA TRP A 22 -4.15 5.48 -0.73
C TRP A 22 -4.06 6.04 0.70
N CYS A 23 -3.79 7.34 0.81
CA CYS A 23 -3.86 8.06 2.07
C CYS A 23 -5.07 8.99 2.10
N PHE A 24 -6.05 8.69 2.95
CA PHE A 24 -7.25 9.50 3.11
C PHE A 24 -6.99 10.86 3.79
N SER A 25 -5.92 10.98 4.57
CA SER A 25 -5.58 12.26 5.23
C SER A 25 -4.88 13.23 4.27
N CYS A 26 -4.05 12.69 3.36
CA CYS A 26 -3.32 13.48 2.38
C CYS A 26 -4.10 13.70 1.07
N ASP A 27 -5.20 12.95 0.88
CA ASP A 27 -5.97 12.90 -0.36
C ASP A 27 -5.09 12.58 -1.59
N ALA A 28 -4.20 11.60 -1.42
CA ALA A 28 -3.18 11.27 -2.42
C ALA A 28 -2.76 9.80 -2.37
N TYR A 29 -2.25 9.31 -3.51
CA TYR A 29 -1.56 8.02 -3.59
C TYR A 29 -0.13 8.14 -3.06
N LEU A 30 0.29 7.14 -2.28
CA LEU A 30 1.64 7.02 -1.76
C LEU A 30 2.41 5.95 -2.54
N ASN A 31 3.69 6.22 -2.80
CA ASN A 31 4.55 5.26 -3.49
C ASN A 31 5.21 4.31 -2.47
N ALA A 32 4.74 3.06 -2.43
CA ALA A 32 5.25 2.03 -1.53
C ALA A 32 6.69 1.57 -1.85
N GLN A 33 7.20 1.82 -3.06
CA GLN A 33 8.57 1.48 -3.44
C GLN A 33 9.59 2.47 -2.85
N VAL A 34 9.21 3.73 -2.66
CA VAL A 34 10.10 4.79 -2.14
C VAL A 34 9.95 4.96 -0.63
N ILE A 35 8.76 4.69 -0.08
CA ILE A 35 8.51 4.81 1.36
C ILE A 35 8.88 3.49 2.04
N MET A 36 10.05 3.44 2.68
CA MET A 36 10.59 2.24 3.34
C MET A 36 9.60 1.54 4.29
N GLN A 37 8.76 2.31 5.00
CA GLN A 37 7.77 1.75 5.93
C GLN A 37 6.64 0.98 5.22
N LEU A 38 6.40 1.24 3.94
CA LEU A 38 5.36 0.58 3.14
C LEU A 38 5.88 -0.61 2.35
N GLN A 39 7.20 -0.74 2.16
CA GLN A 39 7.82 -1.81 1.38
C GLN A 39 7.42 -3.21 1.87
N PRO A 40 7.48 -3.55 3.17
CA PRO A 40 7.15 -4.91 3.62
C PRO A 40 5.70 -5.31 3.34
N VAL A 41 4.79 -4.34 3.43
CA VAL A 41 3.36 -4.55 3.17
C VAL A 41 3.12 -4.75 1.68
N TYR A 42 3.77 -3.95 0.84
CA TYR A 42 3.68 -4.08 -0.62
C TYR A 42 4.28 -5.40 -1.10
N GLU A 43 5.47 -5.76 -0.64
CA GLU A 43 6.14 -7.02 -0.99
C GLU A 43 5.28 -8.24 -0.62
N THR A 44 4.75 -8.26 0.61
CA THR A 44 3.87 -9.34 1.06
C THR A 44 2.62 -9.44 0.18
N ALA A 45 1.98 -8.31 -0.11
CA ALA A 45 0.78 -8.30 -0.96
C ALA A 45 1.07 -8.70 -2.41
N TYR A 46 2.23 -8.31 -2.94
CA TYR A 46 2.68 -8.70 -4.29
C TYR A 46 2.89 -10.22 -4.37
N ILE A 47 3.61 -10.80 -3.41
CA ILE A 47 3.83 -12.25 -3.35
C ILE A 47 2.51 -13.01 -3.23
N LEU A 48 1.60 -12.55 -2.36
CA LEU A 48 0.29 -13.20 -2.19
C LEU A 48 -0.57 -13.11 -3.45
N LYS A 49 -0.45 -12.04 -4.23
CA LYS A 49 -1.26 -11.82 -5.42
C LYS A 49 -0.71 -12.52 -6.67
N PHE A 50 0.61 -12.50 -6.85
CA PHE A 50 1.27 -12.95 -8.08
C PHE A 50 2.09 -14.24 -7.92
N GLY A 51 2.40 -14.65 -6.69
CA GLY A 51 3.18 -15.85 -6.41
C GLY A 51 4.69 -15.70 -6.58
N GLU A 52 5.19 -14.48 -6.78
CA GLU A 52 6.61 -14.17 -6.96
C GLU A 52 7.00 -12.88 -6.22
N ALA A 53 8.31 -12.63 -6.04
CA ALA A 53 8.78 -11.38 -5.45
C ALA A 53 8.60 -10.20 -6.41
N PRO A 54 8.26 -8.98 -5.93
CA PRO A 54 8.18 -7.82 -6.78
C PRO A 54 9.55 -7.51 -7.42
N PRO A 55 9.56 -6.94 -8.64
CA PRO A 55 10.79 -6.45 -9.23
C PRO A 55 11.33 -5.29 -8.38
N PHE A 56 12.46 -5.50 -7.70
CA PHE A 56 13.15 -4.44 -6.98
C PHE A 56 13.70 -3.43 -7.98
N HIS A 57 13.17 -2.21 -7.99
CA HIS A 57 13.83 -1.09 -8.64
C HIS A 57 14.95 -0.61 -7.72
N THR A 58 16.17 -1.08 -7.93
CA THR A 58 17.37 -0.42 -7.40
C THR A 58 17.41 0.98 -8.00
N VAL A 59 17.15 1.98 -7.15
CA VAL A 59 17.43 3.40 -7.45
C VAL A 59 18.94 3.62 -7.37
#